data_AF-A0A432W2Y0-F1
#
_entry.id   AF-A0A432W2Y0-F1
#
_cell.length_a   1.000
_cell.length_b   1.000
_cell.length_c   1.000
_cell.angle_alpha   90.00
_cell.angle_beta   90.00
_cell.angle_gamma   90.00
#
_symmetry.space_group_name_H-M   'P 1'
#
loop_
_entity.id
_entity.type
_entity.pdbx_description
1 polymer ?
#
loop_
_entity_poly.entity_id
_entity_poly.type
_entity_poly.pdbx_seq_one_letter_code
_entity_poly.pdbx_strand_id
1 'polypeptide(L)' 'MKCRSGISPEMALRLSKALGRSPESWLAMQDSYDLWHAGKNLSLDKVQKVELTAA' A
#
# COMPACT_ATOMS: atom_id res chain seq x y z
N MET A 1 -6.66 13.91 10.19
CA MET A 1 -5.24 13.70 9.85
C MET A 1 -4.85 12.28 10.24
N LYS A 2 -4.67 11.37 9.27
CA LYS A 2 -4.12 10.04 9.57
C LYS A 2 -2.61 10.13 9.37
N CYS A 3 -1.86 10.23 10.46
CA CYS A 3 -0.41 10.04 10.42
C CYS A 3 -0.14 8.55 10.24
N ARG A 4 -0.31 8.03 9.02
CA ARG A 4 0.40 6.80 8.62
C ARG A 4 1.85 7.22 8.48
N SER A 5 2.66 6.95 9.50
CA SER A 5 4.12 6.99 9.48
C SER A 5 4.74 5.96 8.51
N GLY A 6 4.02 5.61 7.45
CA GLY A 6 4.50 4.77 6.36
C GLY A 6 5.38 5.58 5.42
N ILE A 7 6.14 4.88 4.59
CA ILE A 7 7.01 5.48 3.58
C ILE A 7 6.15 6.38 2.66
N SER A 8 6.27 7.70 2.79
CA SER A 8 5.67 8.66 1.86
C SER A 8 6.44 8.65 0.52
N PRO A 9 5.86 9.14 -0.59
CA PRO A 9 6.58 9.25 -1.86
C PRO A 9 7.90 10.02 -1.73
N GLU A 10 7.92 11.08 -0.91
CA GLU A 10 9.14 11.84 -0.60
C GLU A 10 10.18 11.00 0.16
N MET A 11 9.74 10.18 1.13
CA MET A 11 10.61 9.25 1.84
C MET A 11 11.11 8.14 0.93
N ALA A 12 10.29 7.63 0.00
CA ALA A 12 10.70 6.63 -0.98
C ALA A 12 11.82 7.16 -1.89
N LEU A 13 11.73 8.44 -2.31
CA LEU A 13 12.80 9.12 -3.06
C LEU A 13 14.08 9.26 -2.22
N ARG A 14 13.95 9.65 -0.95
CA ARG A 14 15.10 9.76 -0.02
C ARG A 14 15.75 8.40 0.21
N LEU A 15 14.98 7.34 0.44
CA LEU A 15 15.44 5.97 0.65
C LEU A 15 16.08 5.40 -0.61
N SER A 16 15.51 5.66 -1.79
CA SER A 16 16.09 5.27 -3.08
C SER A 16 17.50 5.87 -3.25
N LYS A 17 17.66 7.15 -2.92
CA LYS A 17 18.97 7.82 -2.96
C LYS A 17 19.94 7.34 -1.88
N ALA A 18 19.45 7.04 -0.68
CA ALA A 18 20.30 6.70 0.47
C ALA A 18 20.68 5.22 0.55
N LEU A 19 19.77 4.31 0.19
CA LEU A 19 19.89 2.86 0.39
C LEU A 19 19.84 2.07 -0.93
N GLY A 20 19.61 2.75 -2.06
CA GLY A 20 19.34 2.09 -3.34
C GLY A 20 17.91 1.56 -3.43
N ARG A 21 17.63 0.80 -4.51
CA ARG A 21 16.29 0.42 -5.02
C ARG A 21 15.49 1.58 -5.58
N SER A 22 14.46 1.25 -6.36
CA SER A 22 13.56 2.24 -6.93
C SER A 22 12.57 2.75 -5.87
N PRO A 23 12.13 4.03 -5.94
CA PRO A 23 11.11 4.56 -5.03
C PRO A 23 9.82 3.73 -5.05
N GLU A 24 9.43 3.21 -6.21
CA GLU A 24 8.25 2.36 -6.38
C GLU A 24 8.36 1.06 -5.57
N SER A 25 9.55 0.46 -5.50
CA SER A 25 9.78 -0.73 -4.68
C SER A 25 9.57 -0.46 -3.19
N TRP A 26 9.89 0.74 -2.71
CA TRP A 26 9.69 1.13 -1.32
C TRP A 26 8.21 1.36 -1.00
N LEU A 27 7.49 2.00 -1.93
CA LEU A 27 6.04 2.19 -1.80
C LEU A 27 5.29 0.85 -1.83
N ALA A 28 5.65 -0.06 -2.75
CA ALA A 28 5.05 -1.39 -2.84
C ALA A 28 5.23 -2.21 -1.56
N MET A 29 6.38 -2.05 -0.88
CA MET A 29 6.63 -2.70 0.41
C MET A 29 5.71 -2.16 1.50
N GLN A 30 5.54 -0.83 1.57
CA GLN A 30 4.61 -0.21 2.52
C GLN A 30 3.16 -0.65 2.24
N ASP A 31 2.75 -0.67 0.97
CA ASP A 31 1.41 -1.12 0.57
C ASP A 31 1.16 -2.58 0.95
N SER A 32 2.16 -3.45 0.77
CA SER A 32 2.08 -4.85 1.16
C SER A 32 1.91 -5.01 2.68
N TYR A 33 2.66 -4.24 3.47
CA TYR A 33 2.53 -4.23 4.92
C TYR A 33 1.16 -3.70 5.35
N ASP A 34 0.70 -2.61 4.74
CA ASP A 34 -0.58 -1.99 5.04
C ASP A 34 -1.76 -2.92 4.69
N LEU A 35 -1.68 -3.64 3.56
CA LEU A 35 -2.66 -4.66 3.17
C LEU A 35 -2.68 -5.83 4.14
N TRP A 36 -1.51 -6.36 4.53
CA TRP A 36 -1.43 -7.44 5.51
C TRP A 36 -2.03 -7.01 6.86
N HIS A 37 -1.69 -5.81 7.34
CA HIS A 37 -2.20 -5.29 8.60
C HIS A 37 -3.70 -4.98 8.54
N ALA A 38 -4.19 -4.46 7.41
CA ALA A 38 -5.61 -4.23 7.18
C ALA A 38 -6.39 -5.54 7.12
N GLY A 39 -5.87 -6.56 6.44
CA GLY A 39 -6.49 -7.88 6.32
C GLY A 39 -6.68 -8.59 7.67
N LYS A 40 -5.88 -8.27 8.69
CA LYS A 40 -6.07 -8.82 10.04
C LYS A 40 -7.29 -8.28 10.78
N ASN A 41 -7.73 -7.07 10.46
CA ASN A 41 -8.79 -6.37 11.19
C ASN A 41 -10.05 -6.13 10.33
N LEU A 42 -10.02 -6.49 9.05
CA LEU A 42 -11.09 -6.19 8.12
C LEU A 42 -11.87 -7.46 7.77
N SER A 43 -13.13 -7.52 8.20
CA SER A 43 -14.05 -8.55 7.75
C SER A 43 -14.56 -8.20 6.35
N LEU A 44 -14.19 -9.02 5.37
CA LEU A 44 -14.61 -8.88 3.97
C LEU A 44 -15.86 -9.73 3.65
N ASP A 45 -16.57 -10.24 4.66
CA ASP A 45 -17.69 -11.17 4.53
C ASP A 45 -18.87 -10.63 3.70
N LYS A 46 -19.04 -9.30 3.68
CA LYS A 46 -20.10 -8.62 2.92
C LYS A 46 -19.62 -8.03 1.59
N VAL A 47 -18.36 -8.25 1.23
CA VAL A 47 -17.75 -7.68 0.01
C VAL A 47 -17.69 -8.76 -1.06
N GLN A 48 -18.32 -8.51 -2.20
CA GLN A 48 -18.32 -9.41 -3.36
C GLN A 48 -17.62 -8.75 -4.55
N LYS A 49 -16.95 -9.58 -5.37
CA LYS A 49 -16.35 -9.12 -6.63
C LYS A 49 -17.47 -8.67 -7.57
N VAL A 50 -17.39 -7.43 -8.03
CA VAL A 50 -18.35 -6.89 -9.00
C VAL A 50 -17.89 -7.30 -10.40
N GLU A 51 -18.74 -8.05 -11.12
CA GLU A 51 -18.56 -8.32 -12.55
C GLU A 51 -19.26 -7.19 -13.32
N LEU A 52 -18.47 -6.26 -13.86
CA LEU A 52 -18.98 -5.19 -14.71
C LEU A 52 -19.11 -5.73 -16.14
N THR A 53 -20.29 -6.26 -16.49
CA THR A 53 -20.61 -6.55 -17.89
C THR A 53 -20.90 -5.23 -18.60
N ALA A 54 -19.98 -4.79 -19.46
CA ALA A 54 -20.24 -3.71 -20.40
C ALA A 54 -21.25 -4.21 -21.44
N ALA A 55 -22.34 -3.47 -21.60
CA ALA A 55 -23.41 -3.72 -22.58
C ALA A 55 -23.08 -3.10 -23.95
#